data_AF-A0A2R6IE65-F1
#
_entry.id   AF-A0A2R6IE65-F1
#
_cell.length_a   1.000
_cell.length_b   1.000
_cell.length_c   1.000
_cell.angle_alpha   90.00
_cell.angle_beta   90.00
_cell.angle_gamma   90.00
#
_symmetry.space_group_name_H-M   'P 1'
#
loop_
_entity.id
_entity.type
_entity.pdbx_description
1 polymer ?
#
loop_
_entity_poly.entity_id
_entity_poly.type
_entity_poly.pdbx_seq_one_letter_code
_entity_poly.pdbx_strand_id
1 'polypeptide(L)' 'MSDATDGACVYCDSDLSRYDPVYLLESDDGGGNDGSDRREVGGFCNYACLHAHVEESELVYGTACEWSPE' A
#
# COMPACT_ATOMS: atom_id res chain seq x y z
N MET A 1 -12.80 5.51 13.48
CA MET A 1 -12.71 4.75 12.24
C MET A 1 -11.31 4.17 12.21
N SER A 2 -11.16 2.95 12.70
CA SER A 2 -9.90 2.21 12.74
C SER A 2 -10.14 1.00 11.86
N ASP A 3 -9.62 1.03 10.63
CA ASP A 3 -9.59 -0.12 9.73
C ASP A 3 -8.29 -0.09 8.93
N ALA A 4 -7.19 -0.08 9.70
CA ALA A 4 -5.81 -0.14 9.25
C ALA A 4 -5.17 -1.28 10.05
N THR A 5 -5.21 -2.48 9.48
CA THR A 5 -4.54 -3.72 9.88
C THR A 5 -3.70 -3.65 11.17
N ASP A 6 -4.31 -4.01 12.29
CA ASP A 6 -3.80 -4.40 13.63
C ASP A 6 -2.32 -4.07 14.01
N GLY A 7 -1.80 -2.91 13.63
CA GLY A 7 -0.41 -2.52 13.87
C GLY A 7 0.64 -3.53 13.38
N ALA A 8 0.31 -4.45 12.47
CA ALA A 8 1.18 -5.54 12.03
C ALA A 8 1.60 -5.35 10.56
N CYS A 9 2.84 -5.73 10.25
CA CYS A 9 3.38 -5.68 8.90
C CYS A 9 2.65 -6.69 8.02
N VAL A 10 2.07 -6.21 6.92
CA VAL A 10 1.34 -7.08 5.97
C VAL A 10 2.23 -8.19 5.42
N TYR A 11 3.53 -7.93 5.23
CA TYR A 11 4.44 -8.91 4.64
C TYR A 11 5.02 -9.92 5.65
N CYS A 12 5.51 -9.44 6.81
CA CYS A 12 6.27 -10.28 7.75
C CYS A 12 5.63 -10.45 9.12
N ASP A 13 4.40 -9.98 9.31
CA ASP A 13 3.60 -10.09 10.55
C ASP A 13 4.23 -9.39 11.78
N SER A 14 5.33 -8.66 11.59
CA SER A 14 6.00 -7.96 12.68
C SER A 14 5.18 -6.78 13.18
N ASP A 15 5.19 -6.56 14.49
CA ASP A 15 4.60 -5.40 15.15
C ASP A 15 5.25 -4.08 14.69
N LEU A 16 4.47 -3.27 13.97
CA LEU A 16 4.88 -2.00 13.36
C LEU A 16 5.17 -0.91 14.38
N SER A 17 4.64 -1.01 15.61
CA SER A 17 4.91 -0.01 16.66
C SER A 17 6.40 0.07 17.06
N ARG A 18 7.19 -0.93 16.64
CA ARG A 18 8.64 -1.04 16.86
C ARG A 18 9.47 -0.39 15.75
N TYR A 19 8.84 0.12 14.70
CA TYR A 19 9.48 0.64 13.51
C TYR A 19 8.96 2.04 13.17
N ASP A 20 9.53 2.64 12.12
CA ASP A 20 8.95 3.80 11.42
C ASP A 20 8.31 3.27 10.13
N PRO A 21 7.06 2.79 10.19
CA PRO A 21 6.46 2.02 9.12
C PRO A 21 6.09 2.86 7.90
N VAL A 22 6.04 2.20 6.74
CA VAL A 22 5.51 2.76 5.49
C VAL A 22 4.08 2.29 5.30
N TYR A 23 3.16 3.21 5.00
CA TYR A 23 1.75 2.92 4.76
C TYR A 23 1.37 3.14 3.30
N LEU A 24 0.61 2.21 2.73
CA LEU A 24 0.01 2.32 1.41
C LEU A 24 -1.42 2.82 1.53
N LEU A 25 -1.76 3.78 0.68
CA LEU A 25 -3.11 4.30 0.51
C LEU A 25 -3.58 4.02 -0.93
N GLU A 26 -4.79 3.49 -1.09
CA GLU A 26 -5.45 3.30 -2.38
C GLU A 26 -6.72 4.16 -2.47
N SER A 27 -7.05 4.63 -3.68
CA SER A 27 -8.34 5.27 -3.94
C SER A 27 -9.37 4.21 -4.31
N ASP A 28 -10.61 4.35 -3.82
CA ASP A 28 -11.71 3.52 -4.35
C ASP A 28 -11.94 3.83 -5.85
N ASP A 29 -12.36 2.83 -6.64
CA ASP A 29 -12.62 2.97 -8.08
C ASP A 29 -13.57 4.16 -8.37
N GLY A 30 -13.05 5.15 -9.09
CA GLY A 30 -13.77 6.40 -9.43
C GLY A 30 -13.46 7.60 -8.53
N GLY A 31 -12.63 7.45 -7.50
CA GLY A 31 -12.15 8.53 -6.64
C GLY A 31 -11.12 9.41 -7.35
N GLY A 32 -11.30 10.72 -7.28
CA GLY A 32 -10.37 11.68 -7.86
C GLY A 32 -9.00 11.69 -7.15
N ASN A 33 -7.97 12.21 -7.81
CA ASN A 33 -6.63 12.36 -7.22
C ASN A 33 -6.53 13.45 -6.12
N ASP A 34 -7.67 14.04 -5.70
CA ASP A 34 -7.75 15.07 -4.66
C ASP A 34 -7.47 14.52 -3.25
N GLY A 35 -7.38 13.19 -3.11
CA GLY A 35 -6.96 12.53 -1.87
C GLY A 35 -8.07 12.38 -0.83
N SER A 36 -9.29 12.85 -1.12
CA SER A 36 -10.46 12.69 -0.25
C SER A 36 -10.95 11.24 -0.15
N ASP A 37 -10.69 10.43 -1.18
CA ASP A 37 -11.24 9.07 -1.33
C ASP A 37 -10.18 7.98 -1.10
N ARG A 38 -9.08 8.33 -0.42
CA ARG A 38 -7.98 7.39 -0.15
C ARG A 38 -8.22 6.63 1.15
N ARG A 39 -8.14 5.30 1.06
CA ARG A 39 -8.16 4.34 2.17
C ARG A 39 -6.75 3.82 2.41
N GLU A 40 -6.37 3.62 3.67
CA GLU A 40 -5.18 2.83 4.00
C GLU A 40 -5.44 1.34 3.75
N VAL A 41 -4.55 0.70 3.01
CA VAL A 41 -4.70 -0.71 2.59
C VAL A 41 -3.61 -1.61 3.15
N GLY A 42 -2.55 -1.05 3.73
CA GLY A 42 -1.51 -1.84 4.38
C GLY A 42 -0.37 -1.02 4.99
N GLY A 43 0.22 -1.58 6.04
CA GLY A 43 1.44 -1.07 6.70
C GLY A 43 2.61 -2.05 6.59
N PHE A 44 3.83 -1.53 6.45
CA PHE A 44 5.05 -2.30 6.25
C PHE A 44 6.18 -1.80 7.14
N CYS A 45 7.00 -2.70 7.70
CA CYS A 45 8.12 -2.32 8.56
C CYS A 45 9.12 -1.38 7.89
N ASN A 46 9.31 -1.53 6.58
CA ASN A 46 10.23 -0.76 5.75
C ASN A 46 9.99 -1.07 4.26
N TYR A 47 10.73 -0.38 3.39
CA TYR A 47 10.65 -0.55 1.93
C TYR A 47 10.96 -1.98 1.44
N ALA A 48 11.76 -2.78 2.16
CA ALA A 48 12.02 -4.15 1.74
C ALA A 48 10.78 -5.05 1.89
N CYS A 49 10.03 -4.90 2.98
CA CYS A 49 8.77 -5.61 3.19
C CYS A 49 7.71 -5.17 2.17
N LEU A 50 7.64 -3.87 1.87
CA LEU A 50 6.76 -3.35 0.83
C LEU A 50 7.11 -3.93 -0.55
N HIS A 51 8.38 -3.88 -0.94
CA HIS A 51 8.83 -4.40 -2.23
C HIS A 51 8.53 -5.89 -2.37
N ALA A 52 8.80 -6.68 -1.33
CA ALA A 52 8.54 -8.11 -1.37
C ALA A 52 7.03 -8.41 -1.52
N HIS A 53 6.17 -7.64 -0.85
CA HIS A 53 4.72 -7.76 -1.03
C HIS A 53 4.28 -7.40 -2.46
N VAL A 54 4.80 -6.31 -3.03
CA VAL A 54 4.50 -5.86 -4.39
C VAL A 54 4.90 -6.90 -5.44
N GLU A 55 6.09 -7.50 -5.29
CA GLU A 55 6.58 -8.55 -6.19
C GLU A 55 5.75 -9.83 -6.07
N GLU A 56 5.52 -10.33 -4.85
CA GLU A 56 4.78 -11.58 -4.61
C GLU A 56 3.31 -11.49 -5.02
N SER A 57 2.70 -10.31 -4.83
CA SER A 57 1.31 -10.04 -5.19
C SER A 57 1.16 -9.58 -6.65
N GLU A 58 2.25 -9.55 -7.42
CA GLU A 58 2.26 -9.18 -8.83
C GLU A 58 1.66 -7.77 -9.11
N LEU A 59 1.79 -6.85 -8.14
CA LEU A 59 1.20 -5.50 -8.21
C LEU A 59 1.95 -4.56 -9.16
N VAL A 60 3.07 -5.01 -9.71
CA VAL A 60 3.87 -4.27 -10.70
C VAL A 60 3.26 -4.30 -12.11
N TYR A 61 2.33 -5.21 -12.39
CA TYR A 61 1.76 -5.38 -13.71
C TYR A 61 0.49 -4.54 -13.90
N GLY A 62 0.36 -3.90 -15.06
CA GLY A 62 -0.84 -3.11 -15.40
C GLY A 62 -0.92 -1.74 -14.74
N THR A 63 -0.06 -1.42 -13.78
CA THR A 63 0.05 -0.09 -13.18
C THR A 63 0.96 0.80 -14.01
N ALA A 64 0.38 1.56 -14.92
CA ALA A 64 1.05 2.73 -15.49
C ALA A 64 0.36 3.98 -14.97
N CYS A 65 1.10 4.86 -14.27
CA CYS A 65 0.53 6.14 -13.80
C CYS A 65 -0.01 6.99 -14.98
N GLU A 66 0.52 6.76 -16.19
CA GLU A 66 -0.10 6.98 -17.49
C GLU A 66 0.72 6.15 -18.50
N TRP A 67 0.08 5.26 -19.26
CA TRP A 67 0.71 4.70 -20.47
C TRP A 67 -0.21 4.91 -21.67
N SER A 68 0.17 5.87 -22.51
CA SER A 68 -0.42 6.09 -23.83
C SER A 68 0.61 5.70 -24.90
N PRO A 69 0.41 4.58 -25.62
CA PRO A 69 1.27 4.19 -26.75
C PRO A 69 0.96 4.94 -28.05
N GLU A 70 0.25 6.08 -27.98
CA GLU A 70 -0.18 6.89 -29.13
C GLU A 70 0.89 7.91 -29.55
#